data_AF-A0A1F7PHG3-F1
#
_entry.id   AF-A0A1F7PHG3-F1
#
_cell.length_a   1.000
_cell.length_b   1.000
_cell.length_c   1.000
_cell.angle_alpha   90.00
_cell.angle_beta   90.00
_cell.angle_gamma   90.00
#
_symmetry.space_group_name_H-M   'P 1'
#
loop_
_entity.id
_entity.type
_entity.pdbx_description
1 polymer ?
#
loop_
_entity_poly.entity_id
_entity_poly.type
_entity_poly.pdbx_seq_one_letter_code
_entity_poly.pdbx_strand_id
1 'polypeptide(L)'
;MPALEWLEGGITAVPGILASGIHCGIKASGKKDLALIYSSSAARAAAVFTTNQVKGAPVQVSMEHVKEGTIQAIVASSGCSNVCTGEQGLRDAREMTASVGELLKIPARHVLVASTGVIGRPLPMDKIRAGLPKLVKSLSPQGGRSAAEGILTTDTGPKEAALRVDVGGRPVTLGGIAKGVGMIEPHMATMFCFMATDAVVARDALDAALRRAVAGSFNRITVDGDMSTSDTVAILANGLAENQVLEKGGRGLRQFARGLEAITERLAKMLVKDGEGATKLVTIQVRGARSRRDARLAARSVANSLLVKTAINGQDPNWGRIMMALGKSAAAVRADRVSVAFDDEVVVAAGQLSEGARLDRVREIMARPEFAIRIDLGLGRGEDQVWTCDLSEEYVRINAKYTT
;
A
#
# COMPACT_ATOMS: atom_id res chain seq x y z
N MET A 1 -26.12 -5.14 -6.59
CA MET A 1 -25.17 -5.33 -5.45
C MET A 1 -25.23 -4.07 -4.58
N PRO A 2 -25.13 -4.13 -3.24
CA PRO A 2 -25.22 -2.93 -2.42
C PRO A 2 -24.09 -1.95 -2.79
N ALA A 3 -24.40 -0.66 -2.85
CA ALA A 3 -23.43 0.38 -3.18
C ALA A 3 -22.39 0.53 -2.06
N LEU A 4 -21.16 0.91 -2.43
CA LEU A 4 -20.17 1.36 -1.46
C LEU A 4 -20.40 2.86 -1.24
N GLU A 5 -20.55 3.28 0.01
CA GLU A 5 -20.67 4.69 0.37
C GLU A 5 -19.28 5.20 0.76
N TRP A 6 -18.66 6.03 -0.07
CA TRP A 6 -17.37 6.64 0.29
C TRP A 6 -17.58 7.77 1.30
N LEU A 7 -16.73 7.79 2.33
CA LEU A 7 -16.77 8.78 3.40
C LEU A 7 -15.58 9.74 3.27
N GLU A 8 -15.71 10.92 3.86
CA GLU A 8 -14.56 11.79 4.09
C GLU A 8 -13.68 11.26 5.23
N GLY A 9 -12.40 11.62 5.20
CA GLY A 9 -11.41 11.21 6.21
C GLY A 9 -10.72 9.88 5.91
N GLY A 10 -10.23 9.25 6.96
CA GLY A 10 -9.39 8.05 6.89
C GLY A 10 -9.67 7.09 8.03
N ILE A 11 -8.62 6.67 8.73
CA ILE A 11 -8.72 5.61 9.75
C ILE A 11 -9.66 5.94 10.92
N THR A 12 -9.79 7.22 11.31
CA THR A 12 -10.69 7.63 12.41
C THR A 12 -12.13 7.88 11.98
N ALA A 13 -12.48 7.64 10.71
CA ALA A 13 -13.88 7.53 10.31
C ALA A 13 -14.56 6.32 10.95
N VAL A 14 -13.77 5.33 11.37
CA VAL A 14 -14.24 4.11 12.05
C VAL A 14 -14.57 4.44 13.51
N PRO A 15 -15.80 4.17 13.97
CA PRO A 15 -16.19 4.35 15.37
C PRO A 15 -15.22 3.64 16.33
N GLY A 16 -14.87 4.29 17.44
CA GLY A 16 -13.97 3.74 18.45
C GLY A 16 -12.49 3.68 18.06
N ILE A 17 -12.10 4.28 16.93
CA ILE A 17 -10.69 4.49 16.58
C ILE A 17 -10.30 5.93 16.87
N LEU A 18 -9.27 6.08 17.70
CA LEU A 18 -8.60 7.33 17.98
C LEU A 18 -7.23 7.32 17.30
N ALA A 19 -6.77 8.47 16.86
CA ALA A 19 -5.42 8.59 16.34
C ALA A 19 -4.77 9.90 16.77
N SER A 20 -3.45 9.98 16.65
CA SER A 20 -2.68 11.19 16.86
C SER A 20 -1.40 11.14 16.04
N GLY A 21 -0.84 12.31 15.75
CA GLY A 21 0.50 12.41 15.21
C GLY A 21 1.14 13.72 15.65
N ILE A 22 2.42 13.63 16.01
CA ILE A 22 3.19 14.76 16.53
C ILE A 22 4.55 14.83 15.85
N HIS A 23 5.19 15.98 16.00
CA HIS A 23 6.62 16.11 15.82
C HIS A 23 7.30 15.84 17.17
N CYS A 24 8.14 14.81 17.23
CA CYS A 24 9.00 14.47 18.36
C CYS A 24 10.49 14.69 18.06
N GLY A 25 10.86 15.04 16.83
CA GLY A 25 12.21 15.51 16.50
C GLY A 25 13.08 14.50 15.75
N ILE A 26 12.52 13.40 15.24
CA ILE A 26 13.25 12.44 14.39
C ILE A 26 13.62 13.13 13.07
N LYS A 27 12.68 13.85 12.45
CA LYS A 27 12.91 14.57 11.19
C LYS A 27 13.36 16.01 11.47
N ALA A 28 14.52 16.40 10.94
CA ALA A 28 15.04 17.77 11.06
C ALA A 28 14.11 18.84 10.46
N SER A 29 13.25 18.46 9.51
CA SER A 29 12.29 19.36 8.84
C SER A 29 11.22 19.98 9.74
N GLY A 30 11.06 19.53 11.00
CA GLY A 30 9.98 19.97 11.88
C GLY A 30 8.60 19.35 11.55
N LYS A 31 8.48 18.56 10.49
CA LYS A 31 7.27 17.81 10.16
C LYS A 31 6.98 16.73 11.20
N LYS A 32 5.70 16.38 11.37
CA LYS A 32 5.26 15.26 12.23
C LYS A 32 6.00 13.98 11.84
N ASP A 33 6.46 13.23 12.84
CA ASP A 33 7.36 12.09 12.66
C ASP A 33 7.07 10.91 13.60
N LEU A 34 6.00 11.01 14.39
CA LEU A 34 5.51 9.97 15.27
C LEU A 34 3.98 9.96 15.24
N ALA A 35 3.40 8.78 15.07
CA ALA A 35 1.96 8.56 14.97
C ALA A 35 1.52 7.43 15.90
N LEU A 36 0.28 7.53 16.39
CA LEU A 36 -0.39 6.50 17.17
C LEU A 36 -1.81 6.32 16.66
N ILE A 37 -2.19 5.07 16.46
CA ILE A 37 -3.57 4.63 16.22
C ILE A 37 -3.96 3.76 17.39
N TYR A 38 -5.13 3.98 17.95
CA TYR A 38 -5.63 3.27 19.12
C TYR A 38 -7.10 2.92 18.96
N SER A 39 -7.46 1.68 19.27
CA SER A 39 -8.85 1.27 19.40
C SER A 39 -9.29 1.34 20.85
N SER A 40 -10.46 1.96 21.09
CA SER A 40 -11.04 2.08 22.43
C SER A 40 -11.39 0.73 23.08
N SER A 41 -11.39 -0.34 22.31
CA SER A 41 -11.58 -1.72 22.73
C SER A 41 -10.51 -2.63 22.12
N ALA A 42 -10.26 -3.79 22.72
CA ALA A 42 -9.35 -4.77 22.14
C ALA A 42 -9.88 -5.22 20.76
N ALA A 43 -9.07 -5.07 19.71
CA ALA A 43 -9.47 -5.36 18.35
C ALA A 43 -8.88 -6.69 17.88
N ARG A 44 -9.67 -7.42 17.09
CA ARG A 44 -9.10 -8.51 16.29
C ARG A 44 -8.20 -7.91 15.23
N ALA A 45 -7.04 -8.50 15.00
CA ALA A 45 -6.06 -7.94 14.09
C ALA A 45 -5.52 -8.96 13.11
N ALA A 46 -5.20 -8.47 11.92
CA ALA A 46 -4.43 -9.18 10.92
C ALA A 46 -3.39 -8.23 10.33
N ALA A 47 -2.25 -8.78 9.92
CA ALA A 47 -1.20 -8.02 9.27
C ALA A 47 -0.46 -8.83 8.21
N VAL A 48 0.05 -8.12 7.21
CA VAL A 48 0.98 -8.61 6.19
C VAL A 48 2.19 -7.68 6.23
N PHE A 49 3.39 -8.23 6.23
CA PHE A 49 4.65 -7.48 6.37
C PHE A 49 5.50 -7.62 5.12
N THR A 50 6.75 -7.16 5.08
CA THR A 50 7.66 -7.40 3.94
C THR A 50 8.11 -8.87 3.81
N THR A 51 8.39 -9.32 2.58
CA THR A 51 9.09 -10.59 2.28
C THR A 51 10.60 -10.37 2.20
N ASN A 52 11.07 -9.13 2.16
CA ASN A 52 12.49 -8.80 2.11
C ASN A 52 13.25 -9.55 3.21
N GLN A 53 14.42 -10.10 2.89
CA GLN A 53 15.20 -10.90 3.83
C GLN A 53 15.86 -10.03 4.90
N VAL A 54 16.14 -8.76 4.58
CA VAL A 54 16.74 -7.76 5.48
C VAL A 54 15.63 -7.03 6.26
N LYS A 55 14.81 -7.77 7.01
CA LYS A 55 13.65 -7.20 7.74
C LYS A 55 14.11 -6.27 8.86
N GLY A 56 13.50 -5.08 8.93
CA GLY A 56 13.68 -4.16 10.05
C GLY A 56 13.26 -4.76 11.39
N ALA A 57 13.87 -4.30 12.48
CA ALA A 57 13.51 -4.76 13.82
C ALA A 57 12.01 -4.53 14.17
N PRO A 58 11.36 -3.41 13.79
CA PRO A 58 9.94 -3.19 14.04
C PRO A 58 9.04 -4.24 13.37
N VAL A 59 9.40 -4.69 12.15
CA VAL A 59 8.67 -5.74 11.44
C VAL A 59 8.70 -7.04 12.22
N GLN A 60 9.88 -7.43 12.75
CA GLN A 60 10.04 -8.66 13.51
C GLN A 60 9.21 -8.64 14.81
N VAL A 61 9.25 -7.53 15.56
CA VAL A 61 8.45 -7.37 16.78
C VAL A 61 6.95 -7.37 16.47
N SER A 62 6.50 -6.68 15.43
CA SER A 62 5.09 -6.68 15.03
C SER A 62 4.61 -8.05 14.53
N MET A 63 5.47 -8.83 13.87
CA MET A 63 5.19 -10.23 13.51
C MET A 63 5.00 -11.10 14.74
N GLU A 64 5.75 -10.87 15.82
CA GLU A 64 5.56 -11.58 17.11
C GLU A 64 4.20 -11.22 17.71
N HIS A 65 3.89 -9.92 17.81
CA HIS A 65 2.70 -9.41 18.49
C HIS A 65 1.38 -9.81 17.79
N VAL A 66 1.34 -9.77 16.45
CA VAL A 66 0.09 -10.07 15.72
C VAL A 66 -0.31 -11.56 15.77
N LYS A 67 0.58 -12.48 16.18
CA LYS A 67 0.29 -13.93 16.23
C LYS A 67 -0.91 -14.26 17.12
N GLU A 68 -1.07 -13.56 18.23
CA GLU A 68 -2.20 -13.74 19.16
C GLU A 68 -3.54 -13.31 18.54
N GLY A 69 -3.50 -12.48 17.49
CA GLY A 69 -4.69 -12.01 16.76
C GLY A 69 -5.47 -10.91 17.48
N THR A 70 -4.95 -10.38 18.60
CA THR A 70 -5.53 -9.26 19.34
C THR A 70 -4.52 -8.13 19.45
N ILE A 71 -4.88 -6.96 18.92
CA ILE A 71 -4.08 -5.73 18.96
C ILE A 71 -5.02 -4.60 19.32
N GLN A 72 -4.51 -3.57 19.99
CA GLN A 72 -5.28 -2.39 20.37
C GLN A 72 -4.62 -1.08 19.96
N ALA A 73 -3.32 -1.08 19.65
CA ALA A 73 -2.63 0.11 19.15
C ALA A 73 -1.61 -0.20 18.05
N ILE A 74 -1.31 0.81 17.24
CA ILE A 74 -0.19 0.83 16.29
C ILE A 74 0.59 2.12 16.54
N VAL A 75 1.85 2.02 16.94
CA VAL A 75 2.78 3.15 17.02
C VAL A 75 3.71 3.13 15.81
N ALA A 76 3.83 4.26 15.12
CA ALA A 76 4.62 4.37 13.91
C ALA A 76 5.53 5.60 13.94
N SER A 77 6.79 5.44 13.51
CA SER A 77 7.75 6.54 13.39
C SER A 77 8.21 6.73 11.94
N SER A 78 8.52 7.98 11.56
CA SER A 78 9.09 8.31 10.25
C SER A 78 10.38 9.12 10.36
N GLY A 79 11.33 8.88 9.44
CA GLY A 79 12.66 9.51 9.41
C GLY A 79 13.81 8.56 9.77
N CYS A 80 13.53 7.42 10.41
CA CYS A 80 14.49 6.36 10.71
C CYS A 80 13.75 5.01 10.65
N SER A 81 14.25 4.05 9.87
CA SER A 81 13.59 2.76 9.63
C SER A 81 13.86 1.71 10.71
N ASN A 82 14.92 1.89 11.50
CA ASN A 82 15.39 0.86 12.44
C ASN A 82 15.67 -0.49 11.77
N VAL A 83 16.29 -0.44 10.59
CA VAL A 83 16.75 -1.58 9.80
C VAL A 83 18.28 -1.65 9.88
N CYS A 84 18.85 -2.85 9.90
CA CYS A 84 20.31 -3.06 10.03
C CYS A 84 20.91 -2.47 11.33
N THR A 85 20.16 -2.54 12.44
CA THR A 85 20.53 -1.99 13.77
C THR A 85 20.79 -3.06 14.83
N GLY A 86 20.81 -4.33 14.43
CA GLY A 86 21.11 -5.48 15.29
C GLY A 86 20.20 -5.60 16.51
N GLU A 87 20.73 -6.15 17.60
CA GLU A 87 19.99 -6.34 18.86
C GLU A 87 19.49 -5.03 19.48
N GLN A 88 20.19 -3.91 19.25
CA GLN A 88 19.73 -2.60 19.72
C GLN A 88 18.40 -2.23 19.07
N GLY A 89 18.26 -2.45 17.76
CA GLY A 89 17.01 -2.15 17.06
C GLY A 89 15.81 -2.95 17.59
N LEU A 90 16.02 -4.22 17.95
CA LEU A 90 14.98 -5.05 18.57
C LEU A 90 14.60 -4.54 19.96
N ARG A 91 15.59 -4.12 20.77
CA ARG A 91 15.34 -3.50 22.07
C ARG A 91 14.54 -2.19 21.92
N ASP A 92 14.95 -1.32 21.01
CA ASP A 92 14.27 -0.04 20.76
C ASP A 92 12.81 -0.25 20.34
N ALA A 93 12.56 -1.18 19.41
CA ALA A 93 11.22 -1.52 18.96
C ALA A 93 10.35 -2.07 20.09
N ARG A 94 10.89 -2.94 20.94
CA ARG A 94 10.18 -3.46 22.13
C ARG A 94 9.93 -2.37 23.17
N GLU A 95 10.89 -1.49 23.42
CA GLU A 95 10.75 -0.35 24.33
C GLU A 95 9.62 0.59 23.88
N MET A 96 9.51 0.87 22.57
CA MET A 96 8.38 1.64 22.03
C MET A 96 7.04 0.99 22.35
N THR A 97 6.89 -0.31 22.10
CA THR A 97 5.63 -1.03 22.38
C THR A 97 5.31 -1.09 23.87
N ALA A 98 6.32 -1.28 24.73
CA ALA A 98 6.16 -1.31 26.18
C ALA A 98 5.73 0.06 26.73
N SER A 99 6.39 1.12 26.29
CA SER A 99 6.08 2.49 26.72
C SER A 99 4.67 2.92 26.30
N VAL A 100 4.26 2.61 25.07
CA VAL A 100 2.88 2.86 24.61
C VAL A 100 1.88 2.03 25.40
N GLY A 101 2.19 0.75 25.64
CA GLY A 101 1.36 -0.13 26.45
C GLY A 101 1.13 0.41 27.87
N GLU A 102 2.18 0.85 28.54
CA GLU A 102 2.11 1.46 29.88
C GLU A 102 1.25 2.73 29.88
N LEU A 103 1.50 3.66 28.95
CA LEU A 103 0.77 4.93 28.86
C LEU A 103 -0.72 4.74 28.55
N LEU A 104 -1.06 3.72 27.76
CA LEU A 104 -2.45 3.36 27.41
C LEU A 104 -3.09 2.38 28.39
N LYS A 105 -2.32 1.84 29.35
CA LYS A 105 -2.74 0.77 30.27
C LYS A 105 -3.23 -0.49 29.56
N ILE A 106 -2.51 -0.90 28.52
CA ILE A 106 -2.75 -2.12 27.74
C ILE A 106 -1.48 -3.00 27.72
N PRO A 107 -1.59 -4.32 27.49
CA PRO A 107 -0.42 -5.16 27.31
C PRO A 107 0.47 -4.68 26.15
N ALA A 108 1.80 -4.64 26.34
CA ALA A 108 2.75 -4.25 25.31
C ALA A 108 2.59 -5.06 24.00
N ARG A 109 2.28 -6.36 24.13
CA ARG A 109 2.01 -7.26 23.00
C ARG A 109 0.74 -6.92 22.20
N HIS A 110 -0.14 -6.06 22.72
CA HIS A 110 -1.28 -5.52 21.99
C HIS A 110 -0.91 -4.26 21.18
N VAL A 111 0.37 -3.91 21.08
CA VAL A 111 0.85 -2.74 20.33
C VAL A 111 1.71 -3.20 19.15
N LEU A 112 1.34 -2.86 17.93
CA LEU A 112 2.23 -3.00 16.78
C LEU A 112 3.17 -1.79 16.68
N VAL A 113 4.39 -2.02 16.22
CA VAL A 113 5.40 -0.99 15.98
C VAL A 113 5.86 -1.00 14.51
N ALA A 114 5.99 0.18 13.92
CA ALA A 114 6.46 0.35 12.55
C ALA A 114 7.40 1.56 12.46
N SER A 115 8.48 1.46 11.69
CA SER A 115 9.42 2.58 11.49
C SER A 115 9.88 2.65 10.03
N THR A 116 9.88 3.85 9.44
CA THR A 116 10.25 4.09 8.03
C THR A 116 11.25 5.23 7.94
N GLY A 117 12.12 5.21 6.94
CA GLY A 117 13.13 6.24 6.70
C GLY A 117 14.51 5.63 6.56
N VAL A 118 15.52 6.32 7.09
CA VAL A 118 16.93 5.94 6.89
C VAL A 118 17.26 4.56 7.50
N ILE A 119 17.99 3.71 6.79
CA ILE A 119 18.51 2.38 7.15
C ILE A 119 19.90 2.53 7.80
N GLY A 120 20.25 1.60 8.70
CA GLY A 120 21.57 1.54 9.31
C GLY A 120 21.80 2.58 10.41
N ARG A 121 20.75 3.24 10.89
CA ARG A 121 20.80 4.19 12.01
C ARG A 121 19.91 3.70 13.16
N PRO A 122 20.40 3.69 14.42
CA PRO A 122 19.57 3.45 15.58
C PRO A 122 18.41 4.45 15.67
N LEU A 123 17.31 4.05 16.32
CA LEU A 123 16.23 4.99 16.61
C LEU A 123 16.73 6.06 17.61
N PRO A 124 16.35 7.33 17.44
CA PRO A 124 16.65 8.36 18.42
C PRO A 124 15.71 8.22 19.63
N MET A 125 15.90 7.16 20.43
CA MET A 125 14.96 6.75 21.48
C MET A 125 14.73 7.82 22.54
N ASP A 126 15.71 8.69 22.84
CA ASP A 126 15.51 9.81 23.77
C ASP A 126 14.38 10.75 23.30
N LYS A 127 14.33 11.04 21.99
CA LYS A 127 13.29 11.88 21.38
C LYS A 127 11.94 11.19 21.38
N ILE A 128 11.93 9.89 21.07
CA ILE A 128 10.71 9.08 21.06
C ILE A 128 10.14 8.99 22.48
N ARG A 129 10.95 8.61 23.48
CA ARG A 129 10.57 8.56 24.90
C ARG A 129 9.95 9.87 25.38
N ALA A 130 10.60 11.01 25.07
CA ALA A 130 10.07 12.33 25.42
C ALA A 130 8.74 12.65 24.71
N GLY A 131 8.55 12.17 23.47
CA GLY A 131 7.37 12.42 22.67
C GLY A 131 6.14 11.56 23.02
N LEU A 132 6.34 10.32 23.49
CA LEU A 132 5.27 9.35 23.71
C LEU A 132 4.15 9.84 24.66
N PRO A 133 4.42 10.48 25.82
CA PRO A 133 3.35 10.98 26.69
C PRO A 133 2.47 12.03 25.99
N LYS A 134 3.08 12.92 25.20
CA LYS A 134 2.36 13.92 24.41
C LYS A 134 1.53 13.27 23.30
N LEU A 135 2.10 12.28 22.60
CA LEU A 135 1.42 11.54 21.54
C LEU A 135 0.13 10.88 22.05
N VAL A 136 0.22 10.19 23.20
CA VAL A 136 -0.93 9.53 23.83
C VAL A 136 -1.97 10.54 24.29
N LYS A 137 -1.56 11.64 24.94
CA LYS A 137 -2.46 12.72 25.36
C LYS A 137 -3.20 13.38 24.19
N SER A 138 -2.61 13.36 22.99
CA SER A 138 -3.19 13.93 21.77
C SER A 138 -4.13 13.00 21.00
N LEU A 139 -4.39 11.77 21.48
CA LEU A 139 -5.35 10.86 20.83
C LEU A 139 -6.73 11.50 20.71
N SER A 140 -7.28 11.47 19.50
CA SER A 140 -8.54 12.12 19.16
C SER A 140 -9.27 11.37 18.05
N PRO A 141 -10.62 11.38 18.03
CA PRO A 141 -11.39 10.87 16.90
C PRO A 141 -11.22 11.71 15.62
N GLN A 142 -10.64 12.91 15.72
CA GLN A 142 -10.28 13.76 14.57
C GLN A 142 -8.78 13.66 14.21
N GLY A 143 -8.00 12.84 14.94
CA GLY A 143 -6.55 12.79 14.78
C GLY A 143 -6.04 11.96 13.61
N GLY A 144 -6.93 11.37 12.79
CA GLY A 144 -6.57 10.54 11.63
C GLY A 144 -5.60 11.24 10.66
N ARG A 145 -5.90 12.49 10.30
CA ARG A 145 -5.03 13.32 9.45
C ARG A 145 -3.64 13.52 10.05
N SER A 146 -3.57 13.80 11.34
CA SER A 146 -2.29 14.00 12.04
C SER A 146 -1.46 12.72 12.07
N ALA A 147 -2.09 11.57 12.26
CA ALA A 147 -1.42 10.27 12.17
C ALA A 147 -0.92 9.99 10.75
N ALA A 148 -1.73 10.27 9.73
CA ALA A 148 -1.33 10.14 8.32
C ALA A 148 -0.10 11.00 8.00
N GLU A 149 -0.03 12.23 8.50
CA GLU A 149 1.14 13.11 8.36
C GLU A 149 2.37 12.59 9.13
N GLY A 150 2.16 11.97 10.30
CA GLY A 150 3.24 11.44 11.15
C GLY A 150 4.01 10.27 10.53
N ILE A 151 3.40 9.55 9.59
CA ILE A 151 4.02 8.41 8.91
C ILE A 151 4.72 8.77 7.59
N LEU A 152 4.57 10.00 7.09
CA LEU A 152 5.09 10.41 5.78
C LEU A 152 6.62 10.55 5.76
N THR A 153 7.19 10.27 4.59
CA THR A 153 8.61 10.42 4.28
C THR A 153 8.80 11.38 3.12
N THR A 154 9.06 10.85 1.93
CA THR A 154 9.17 11.55 0.65
C THR A 154 7.82 11.82 -0.01
N ASP A 155 6.74 11.29 0.55
CA ASP A 155 5.35 11.54 0.14
C ASP A 155 5.06 13.05 0.03
N THR A 156 4.35 13.48 -1.02
CA THR A 156 3.99 14.90 -1.19
C THR A 156 2.77 15.28 -0.34
N GLY A 157 1.96 14.30 0.06
CA GLY A 157 0.81 14.48 0.93
C GLY A 157 0.30 13.18 1.56
N PRO A 158 -0.62 13.26 2.53
CA PRO A 158 -1.19 12.08 3.18
C PRO A 158 -2.15 11.31 2.26
N LYS A 159 -2.20 9.99 2.43
CA LYS A 159 -3.15 9.11 1.73
C LYS A 159 -4.14 8.54 2.74
N GLU A 160 -5.40 8.88 2.55
CA GLU A 160 -6.48 8.55 3.46
C GLU A 160 -7.70 8.11 2.64
N ALA A 161 -8.40 7.10 3.13
CA ALA A 161 -9.66 6.67 2.55
C ALA A 161 -10.55 6.08 3.63
N ALA A 162 -11.85 6.29 3.49
CA ALA A 162 -12.86 5.65 4.32
C ALA A 162 -14.10 5.32 3.48
N LEU A 163 -14.79 4.24 3.83
CA LEU A 163 -16.06 3.87 3.22
C LEU A 163 -16.95 3.14 4.23
N ARG A 164 -18.24 3.13 3.92
CA ARG A 164 -19.24 2.27 4.56
C ARG A 164 -19.76 1.24 3.57
N VAL A 165 -19.96 0.02 4.06
CA VAL A 165 -20.49 -1.10 3.31
C VAL A 165 -21.59 -1.81 4.11
N ASP A 166 -22.68 -2.19 3.44
CA ASP A 166 -23.71 -3.02 4.04
C ASP A 166 -23.24 -4.48 4.17
N VAL A 167 -23.25 -4.99 5.40
CA VAL A 167 -22.88 -6.35 5.74
C VAL A 167 -24.04 -7.00 6.47
N GLY A 168 -24.80 -7.86 5.77
CA GLY A 168 -25.97 -8.51 6.34
C GLY A 168 -27.04 -7.55 6.87
N GLY A 169 -27.26 -6.40 6.22
CA GLY A 169 -28.22 -5.39 6.67
C GLY A 169 -27.71 -4.46 7.77
N ARG A 170 -26.42 -4.56 8.16
CA ARG A 170 -25.77 -3.67 9.12
C ARG A 170 -24.70 -2.81 8.42
N PRO A 171 -24.67 -1.49 8.65
CA PRO A 171 -23.61 -0.64 8.14
C PRO A 171 -22.29 -0.94 8.87
N VAL A 172 -21.25 -1.26 8.11
CA VAL A 172 -19.88 -1.44 8.58
C VAL A 172 -18.99 -0.36 7.98
N THR A 173 -18.15 0.25 8.79
CA THR A 173 -17.18 1.26 8.39
C THR A 173 -15.79 0.64 8.22
N LEU A 174 -15.10 1.04 7.16
CA LEU A 174 -13.70 0.75 6.88
C LEU A 174 -12.97 2.06 6.69
N GLY A 175 -11.83 2.23 7.34
CA GLY A 175 -11.00 3.42 7.22
C GLY A 175 -9.53 3.05 7.19
N GLY A 176 -8.71 3.84 6.51
CA GLY A 176 -7.29 3.59 6.43
C GLY A 176 -6.46 4.81 6.10
N ILE A 177 -5.19 4.74 6.49
CA ILE A 177 -4.14 5.66 6.10
C ILE A 177 -2.99 4.88 5.48
N ALA A 178 -2.31 5.46 4.51
CA ALA A 178 -1.15 4.85 3.88
C ALA A 178 -0.04 5.87 3.59
N LYS A 179 1.18 5.37 3.43
CA LYS A 179 2.37 6.12 3.00
C LYS A 179 3.27 5.23 2.17
N GLY A 180 4.14 5.82 1.37
CA GLY A 180 5.13 5.13 0.56
C GLY A 180 4.97 5.53 -0.89
N VAL A 181 6.00 6.19 -1.44
CA VAL A 181 6.03 6.71 -2.82
C VAL A 181 7.34 6.44 -3.55
N GLY A 182 8.31 5.85 -2.85
CA GLY A 182 9.60 5.42 -3.38
C GLY A 182 9.98 4.09 -2.74
N MET A 183 10.91 3.41 -3.37
CA MET A 183 11.24 2.00 -3.18
C MET A 183 10.00 1.13 -3.33
N ILE A 184 9.06 1.27 -4.28
CA ILE A 184 7.82 0.44 -4.32
C ILE A 184 7.87 -0.67 -5.36
N GLU A 185 8.04 -1.93 -4.92
CA GLU A 185 7.78 -3.17 -5.68
C GLU A 185 7.29 -4.28 -4.73
N PRO A 186 5.98 -4.36 -4.53
CA PRO A 186 5.42 -5.26 -3.55
C PRO A 186 5.41 -6.72 -3.99
N HIS A 187 6.22 -7.54 -3.35
CA HIS A 187 5.84 -8.91 -3.04
C HIS A 187 5.21 -9.03 -1.65
N MET A 188 5.28 -7.93 -0.88
CA MET A 188 4.36 -7.47 0.17
C MET A 188 4.63 -6.01 0.67
N ALA A 189 5.03 -5.12 -0.27
CA ALA A 189 4.95 -3.63 -0.41
C ALA A 189 5.66 -2.58 0.48
N THR A 190 6.54 -1.75 -0.09
CA THR A 190 7.19 -0.58 0.55
C THR A 190 6.29 0.56 0.92
N MET A 191 5.57 0.33 1.99
CA MET A 191 4.59 1.26 2.48
C MET A 191 4.29 0.95 3.94
N PHE A 192 3.57 1.88 4.56
CA PHE A 192 2.64 1.51 5.61
C PHE A 192 1.24 1.63 5.07
N CYS A 193 0.39 0.69 5.46
CA CYS A 193 -1.05 0.85 5.36
C CYS A 193 -1.67 0.38 6.66
N PHE A 194 -2.20 1.31 7.43
CA PHE A 194 -2.90 1.02 8.68
C PHE A 194 -4.38 1.24 8.45
N MET A 195 -5.18 0.21 8.72
CA MET A 195 -6.61 0.20 8.51
C MET A 195 -7.32 -0.15 9.81
N ALA A 196 -8.59 0.23 9.87
CA ALA A 196 -9.49 -0.19 10.92
C ALA A 196 -10.89 -0.48 10.35
N THR A 197 -11.66 -1.24 11.12
CA THR A 197 -13.07 -1.48 10.88
C THR A 197 -13.81 -1.68 12.19
N ASP A 198 -15.08 -1.34 12.20
CA ASP A 198 -16.00 -1.62 13.29
C ASP A 198 -16.67 -3.00 13.16
N ALA A 199 -16.38 -3.76 12.08
CA ALA A 199 -16.97 -5.08 11.88
C ALA A 199 -16.55 -6.11 12.93
N VAL A 200 -17.50 -6.98 13.29
CA VAL A 200 -17.25 -8.22 14.02
C VAL A 200 -16.83 -9.30 13.01
N VAL A 201 -15.54 -9.61 12.89
CA VAL A 201 -15.00 -10.57 11.92
C VAL A 201 -14.19 -11.66 12.62
N ALA A 202 -14.38 -12.95 12.30
CA ALA A 202 -13.57 -14.03 12.84
C ALA A 202 -12.09 -13.86 12.45
N ARG A 203 -11.16 -14.24 13.34
CA ARG A 203 -9.70 -14.05 13.15
C ARG A 203 -9.21 -14.55 11.79
N ASP A 204 -9.50 -15.81 11.48
CA ASP A 204 -9.03 -16.43 10.23
C ASP A 204 -9.72 -15.87 8.99
N ALA A 205 -10.96 -15.38 9.15
CA ALA A 205 -11.69 -14.69 8.09
C ALA A 205 -11.09 -13.29 7.80
N LEU A 206 -10.69 -12.56 8.85
CA LEU A 206 -10.03 -11.25 8.73
C LEU A 206 -8.67 -11.38 8.06
N ASP A 207 -7.84 -12.34 8.49
CA ASP A 207 -6.53 -12.59 7.86
C ASP A 207 -6.67 -13.00 6.38
N ALA A 208 -7.59 -13.92 6.07
CA ALA A 208 -7.83 -14.34 4.69
C ALA A 208 -8.34 -13.18 3.81
N ALA A 209 -9.26 -12.35 4.33
CA ALA A 209 -9.78 -11.19 3.62
C ALA A 209 -8.67 -10.15 3.37
N LEU A 210 -7.86 -9.84 4.39
CA LEU A 210 -6.74 -8.92 4.28
C LEU A 210 -5.73 -9.39 3.23
N ARG A 211 -5.28 -10.65 3.30
CA ARG A 211 -4.32 -11.22 2.34
C ARG A 211 -4.83 -11.15 0.91
N ARG A 212 -6.12 -11.46 0.70
CA ARG A 212 -6.76 -11.36 -0.63
C ARG A 212 -6.81 -9.93 -1.14
N ALA A 213 -7.21 -8.98 -0.28
CA ALA A 213 -7.26 -7.56 -0.61
C ALA A 213 -5.86 -7.05 -0.99
N VAL A 214 -4.86 -7.27 -0.12
CA VAL A 214 -3.44 -6.92 -0.36
C VAL A 214 -2.93 -7.55 -1.65
N ALA A 215 -3.26 -8.82 -1.91
CA ALA A 215 -2.86 -9.53 -3.12
C ALA A 215 -3.43 -8.89 -4.41
N GLY A 216 -4.60 -8.26 -4.35
CA GLY A 216 -5.26 -7.59 -5.47
C GLY A 216 -4.96 -6.09 -5.60
N SER A 217 -4.43 -5.45 -4.55
CA SER A 217 -4.16 -4.01 -4.48
C SER A 217 -2.67 -3.70 -4.35
N PHE A 218 -2.13 -3.67 -3.14
CA PHE A 218 -0.74 -3.31 -2.88
C PHE A 218 0.23 -4.27 -3.60
N ASN A 219 -0.05 -5.56 -3.69
CA ASN A 219 0.78 -6.49 -4.49
C ASN A 219 0.63 -6.35 -6.01
N ARG A 220 0.01 -5.27 -6.48
CA ARG A 220 -0.17 -4.88 -7.88
C ARG A 220 0.23 -3.45 -8.15
N ILE A 221 0.98 -2.79 -7.27
CA ILE A 221 1.58 -1.49 -7.57
C ILE A 221 3.08 -1.62 -7.83
N THR A 222 3.68 -0.67 -8.53
CA THR A 222 5.15 -0.52 -8.60
C THR A 222 5.54 0.89 -9.02
N VAL A 223 6.57 1.46 -8.38
CA VAL A 223 7.16 2.74 -8.75
C VAL A 223 8.53 2.53 -9.40
N ASP A 224 9.44 1.83 -8.74
CA ASP A 224 10.85 1.73 -9.13
C ASP A 224 11.39 0.30 -9.22
N GLY A 225 10.62 -0.70 -8.81
CA GLY A 225 11.08 -2.10 -8.84
C GLY A 225 11.77 -2.56 -7.55
N ASP A 226 11.90 -1.71 -6.53
CA ASP A 226 12.60 -2.04 -5.29
C ASP A 226 11.65 -2.42 -4.14
N MET A 227 11.94 -3.47 -3.38
CA MET A 227 11.09 -3.94 -2.26
C MET A 227 11.70 -3.56 -0.91
N SER A 228 10.95 -2.88 -0.03
CA SER A 228 11.47 -2.41 1.26
C SER A 228 11.70 -3.50 2.26
N THR A 229 12.47 -3.11 3.26
CA THR A 229 12.78 -3.84 4.48
C THR A 229 11.73 -3.65 5.58
N SER A 230 10.76 -2.74 5.40
CA SER A 230 9.88 -2.24 6.48
C SER A 230 8.37 -2.39 6.22
N ASP A 231 7.97 -2.91 5.07
CA ASP A 231 6.58 -3.02 4.62
C ASP A 231 5.64 -3.54 5.70
N THR A 232 4.54 -2.83 5.94
CA THR A 232 3.53 -3.24 6.93
C THR A 232 2.12 -2.81 6.53
N VAL A 233 1.25 -3.78 6.23
CA VAL A 233 -0.21 -3.59 6.17
C VAL A 233 -0.82 -4.21 7.43
N ALA A 234 -1.59 -3.44 8.20
CA ALA A 234 -2.30 -3.96 9.38
C ALA A 234 -3.75 -3.46 9.39
N ILE A 235 -4.68 -4.30 9.87
CA ILE A 235 -6.08 -3.94 10.10
C ILE A 235 -6.50 -4.26 11.52
N LEU A 236 -7.20 -3.32 12.17
CA LEU A 236 -7.84 -3.50 13.48
C LEU A 236 -9.36 -3.60 13.32
N ALA A 237 -9.98 -4.68 13.80
CA ALA A 237 -11.43 -4.90 13.78
C ALA A 237 -11.99 -4.87 15.20
N ASN A 238 -12.62 -3.77 15.60
CA ASN A 238 -13.00 -3.50 16.99
C ASN A 238 -14.42 -3.98 17.37
N GLY A 239 -15.22 -4.42 16.39
CA GLY A 239 -16.52 -5.04 16.61
C GLY A 239 -17.67 -4.11 17.00
N LEU A 240 -17.49 -2.78 16.98
CA LEU A 240 -18.52 -1.82 17.40
C LEU A 240 -19.72 -1.70 16.45
N ALA A 241 -19.68 -2.28 15.25
CA ALA A 241 -20.83 -2.34 14.34
C ALA A 241 -21.89 -3.36 14.79
N GLU A 242 -21.53 -4.26 15.71
CA GLU A 242 -22.43 -5.29 16.27
C GLU A 242 -23.14 -6.14 15.20
N ASN A 243 -22.53 -6.29 14.03
CA ASN A 243 -22.99 -7.24 13.02
C ASN A 243 -22.78 -8.69 13.48
N GLN A 244 -23.51 -9.63 12.88
CA GLN A 244 -23.22 -11.05 13.08
C GLN A 244 -21.77 -11.37 12.71
N VAL A 245 -21.13 -12.26 13.48
CA VAL A 245 -19.72 -12.62 13.28
C VAL A 245 -19.49 -13.07 11.84
N LEU A 246 -18.57 -12.40 11.13
CA LEU A 246 -18.24 -12.78 9.77
C LEU A 246 -17.27 -13.96 9.76
N GLU A 247 -17.75 -15.09 9.29
CA GLU A 247 -17.00 -16.33 9.16
C GLU A 247 -16.62 -16.65 7.71
N LYS A 248 -15.67 -17.58 7.54
CA LYS A 248 -15.18 -18.02 6.24
C LYS A 248 -16.33 -18.60 5.40
N GLY A 249 -16.43 -18.18 4.14
CA GLY A 249 -17.48 -18.64 3.21
C GLY A 249 -18.84 -17.96 3.37
N GLY A 250 -19.06 -17.19 4.44
CA GLY A 250 -20.30 -16.47 4.68
C GLY A 250 -20.58 -15.35 3.66
N ARG A 251 -21.87 -15.05 3.43
CA ARG A 251 -22.30 -13.93 2.58
C ARG A 251 -21.79 -12.58 3.11
N GLY A 252 -21.89 -12.36 4.42
CA GLY A 252 -21.41 -11.14 5.05
C GLY A 252 -19.90 -10.92 4.85
N LEU A 253 -19.09 -11.98 4.91
CA LEU A 253 -17.66 -11.87 4.63
C LEU A 253 -17.38 -11.42 3.19
N ARG A 254 -18.16 -11.88 2.21
CA ARG A 254 -18.01 -11.41 0.80
C ARG A 254 -18.35 -9.93 0.66
N GLN A 255 -19.36 -9.44 1.38
CA GLN A 255 -19.72 -8.02 1.39
C GLN A 255 -18.61 -7.18 2.03
N PHE A 256 -18.11 -7.59 3.20
CA PHE A 256 -16.97 -6.97 3.87
C PHE A 256 -15.72 -6.94 2.99
N ALA A 257 -15.36 -8.09 2.39
CA ALA A 257 -14.19 -8.22 1.54
C ALA A 257 -14.23 -7.27 0.34
N ARG A 258 -15.42 -7.02 -0.25
CA ARG A 258 -15.57 -6.03 -1.33
C ARG A 258 -15.23 -4.61 -0.87
N GLY A 259 -15.65 -4.22 0.34
CA GLY A 259 -15.26 -2.95 0.93
C GLY A 259 -13.75 -2.88 1.16
N LEU A 260 -13.16 -3.94 1.72
CA LEU A 260 -11.72 -4.03 1.96
C LEU A 260 -10.89 -3.99 0.66
N GLU A 261 -11.35 -4.66 -0.40
CA GLU A 261 -10.74 -4.60 -1.73
C GLU A 261 -10.79 -3.17 -2.30
N ALA A 262 -11.94 -2.51 -2.21
CA ALA A 262 -12.11 -1.16 -2.75
C ALA A 262 -11.23 -0.12 -2.03
N ILE A 263 -11.18 -0.16 -0.69
CA ILE A 263 -10.35 0.79 0.08
C ILE A 263 -8.86 0.55 -0.15
N THR A 264 -8.42 -0.72 -0.20
CA THR A 264 -7.01 -1.04 -0.43
C THR A 264 -6.58 -0.70 -1.85
N GLU A 265 -7.44 -0.94 -2.86
CA GLU A 265 -7.17 -0.49 -4.24
C GLU A 265 -7.03 1.03 -4.34
N ARG A 266 -7.94 1.78 -3.71
CA ARG A 266 -7.90 3.25 -3.71
C ARG A 266 -6.60 3.76 -3.08
N LEU A 267 -6.23 3.25 -1.91
CA LEU A 267 -4.99 3.63 -1.24
C LEU A 267 -3.76 3.26 -2.09
N ALA A 268 -3.74 2.06 -2.69
CA ALA A 268 -2.65 1.60 -3.55
C ALA A 268 -2.45 2.52 -4.77
N LYS A 269 -3.52 2.93 -5.45
CA LYS A 269 -3.46 3.90 -6.56
C LYS A 269 -2.97 5.28 -6.11
N MET A 270 -3.35 5.72 -4.91
CA MET A 270 -2.86 6.99 -4.36
C MET A 270 -1.34 6.96 -4.09
N LEU A 271 -0.78 5.80 -3.74
CA LEU A 271 0.68 5.65 -3.59
C LEU A 271 1.40 5.80 -4.94
N VAL A 272 0.92 5.12 -5.98
CA VAL A 272 1.53 5.18 -7.33
C VAL A 272 1.40 6.58 -7.94
N LYS A 273 0.22 7.20 -7.80
CA LYS A 273 -0.03 8.54 -8.30
C LYS A 273 0.88 9.58 -7.65
N ASP A 274 1.28 9.35 -6.40
CA ASP A 274 2.21 10.20 -5.66
C ASP A 274 3.66 9.70 -5.72
N GLY A 275 3.97 8.73 -6.60
CA GLY A 275 5.32 8.20 -6.78
C GLY A 275 6.35 9.32 -6.93
N GLU A 276 7.57 9.12 -6.45
CA GLU A 276 8.61 10.15 -6.45
C GLU A 276 8.87 10.69 -7.87
N GLY A 277 8.48 11.95 -8.11
CA GLY A 277 8.59 12.57 -9.43
C GLY A 277 7.61 12.04 -10.48
N ALA A 278 6.64 11.21 -10.11
CA ALA A 278 5.62 10.69 -11.02
C ALA A 278 4.71 11.82 -11.51
N THR A 279 4.32 11.73 -12.79
CA THR A 279 3.34 12.64 -13.41
C THR A 279 2.11 11.88 -13.92
N LYS A 280 2.19 10.55 -14.03
CA LYS A 280 1.15 9.67 -14.58
C LYS A 280 0.87 8.48 -13.67
N LEU A 281 -0.39 8.07 -13.60
CA LEU A 281 -0.80 6.74 -13.14
C LEU A 281 -1.18 5.88 -14.35
N VAL A 282 -0.45 4.79 -14.59
CA VAL A 282 -0.68 3.89 -15.72
C VAL A 282 -1.07 2.52 -15.23
N THR A 283 -2.18 1.98 -15.77
CA THR A 283 -2.59 0.59 -15.52
C THR A 283 -2.10 -0.30 -16.66
N ILE A 284 -1.16 -1.21 -16.37
CA ILE A 284 -0.77 -2.28 -17.29
C ILE A 284 -1.74 -3.46 -17.10
N GLN A 285 -2.62 -3.68 -18.06
CA GLN A 285 -3.61 -4.75 -18.03
C GLN A 285 -3.18 -5.84 -19.00
N VAL A 286 -2.93 -7.05 -18.51
CA VAL A 286 -2.57 -8.19 -19.35
C VAL A 286 -3.67 -9.23 -19.29
N ARG A 287 -4.16 -9.65 -20.45
CA ARG A 287 -5.07 -10.79 -20.63
C ARG A 287 -4.53 -11.77 -21.65
N GLY A 288 -5.25 -12.87 -21.84
CA GLY A 288 -4.90 -13.87 -22.85
C GLY A 288 -3.61 -14.63 -22.52
N ALA A 289 -3.09 -14.56 -21.30
CA ALA A 289 -1.90 -15.32 -20.91
C ALA A 289 -2.23 -16.80 -20.70
N ARG A 290 -1.21 -17.68 -20.68
CA ARG A 290 -1.42 -19.12 -20.36
C ARG A 290 -1.99 -19.31 -18.94
N SER A 291 -1.56 -18.47 -18.01
CA SER A 291 -1.95 -18.52 -16.61
C SER A 291 -2.02 -17.11 -16.01
N ARG A 292 -2.69 -16.95 -14.88
CA ARG A 292 -2.66 -15.68 -14.11
C ARG A 292 -1.24 -15.31 -13.67
N ARG A 293 -0.37 -16.30 -13.42
CA ARG A 293 1.04 -16.07 -13.09
C ARG A 293 1.77 -15.44 -14.28
N ASP A 294 1.58 -15.98 -15.48
CA ASP A 294 2.18 -15.46 -16.71
C ASP A 294 1.71 -14.03 -16.99
N ALA A 295 0.40 -13.76 -16.86
CA ALA A 295 -0.13 -12.41 -17.01
C ALA A 295 0.54 -11.41 -16.06
N ARG A 296 0.74 -11.80 -14.80
CA ARG A 296 1.43 -10.98 -13.79
C ARG A 296 2.90 -10.74 -14.12
N LEU A 297 3.61 -11.77 -14.58
CA LEU A 297 5.02 -11.67 -14.98
C LEU A 297 5.19 -10.71 -16.16
N ALA A 298 4.31 -10.81 -17.17
CA ALA A 298 4.28 -9.90 -18.30
C ALA A 298 3.95 -8.46 -17.86
N ALA A 299 2.91 -8.28 -17.03
CA ALA A 299 2.49 -6.96 -16.55
C ALA A 299 3.61 -6.26 -15.76
N ARG A 300 4.28 -6.97 -14.84
CA ARG A 300 5.41 -6.45 -14.07
C ARG A 300 6.61 -6.11 -14.96
N SER A 301 6.92 -6.95 -15.94
CA SER A 301 8.03 -6.69 -16.86
C SER A 301 7.85 -5.38 -17.65
N VAL A 302 6.62 -5.11 -18.10
CA VAL A 302 6.27 -3.85 -18.77
C VAL A 302 6.29 -2.69 -17.78
N ALA A 303 5.67 -2.85 -16.60
CA ALA A 303 5.57 -1.81 -15.58
C ALA A 303 6.94 -1.35 -15.06
N ASN A 304 7.91 -2.26 -14.92
CA ASN A 304 9.26 -1.98 -14.40
C ASN A 304 10.28 -1.66 -15.51
N SER A 305 9.87 -1.65 -16.78
CA SER A 305 10.79 -1.31 -17.87
C SER A 305 11.07 0.18 -17.87
N LEU A 306 12.31 0.59 -17.53
CA LEU A 306 12.73 2.00 -17.55
C LEU A 306 12.48 2.66 -18.92
N LEU A 307 12.65 1.91 -20.01
CA LEU A 307 12.34 2.41 -21.36
C LEU A 307 10.83 2.67 -21.53
N VAL A 308 9.97 1.79 -21.03
CA VAL A 308 8.51 2.03 -21.07
C VAL A 308 8.15 3.23 -20.19
N LYS A 309 8.68 3.30 -18.97
CA LYS A 309 8.41 4.39 -18.01
C LYS A 309 8.86 5.77 -18.53
N THR A 310 10.00 5.85 -19.21
CA THR A 310 10.46 7.10 -19.84
C THR A 310 9.65 7.46 -21.08
N ALA A 311 9.16 6.47 -21.85
CA ALA A 311 8.24 6.72 -22.96
C ALA A 311 6.88 7.26 -22.46
N ILE A 312 6.39 6.73 -21.33
CA ILE A 312 5.19 7.26 -20.65
C ILE A 312 5.41 8.72 -20.24
N ASN A 313 6.55 9.05 -19.61
CA ASN A 313 6.87 10.43 -19.21
C ASN A 313 6.88 11.37 -20.43
N GLY A 314 7.58 10.97 -21.50
CA GLY A 314 7.70 11.74 -22.74
C GLY A 314 6.47 11.71 -23.65
N GLN A 315 5.38 11.03 -23.25
CA GLN A 315 4.17 10.86 -24.06
C GLN A 315 4.46 10.27 -25.46
N ASP A 316 5.50 9.43 -25.55
CA ASP A 316 5.93 8.77 -26.79
C ASP A 316 5.18 7.43 -26.93
N PRO A 317 4.33 7.23 -27.96
CA PRO A 317 3.53 6.01 -28.17
C PRO A 317 4.38 4.82 -28.64
N ASN A 318 5.41 4.48 -27.85
CA ASN A 318 6.48 3.57 -28.20
C ASN A 318 6.09 2.12 -27.90
N TRP A 319 5.18 1.58 -28.71
CA TRP A 319 4.74 0.18 -28.61
C TRP A 319 5.90 -0.82 -28.79
N GLY A 320 6.97 -0.45 -29.49
CA GLY A 320 8.19 -1.25 -29.60
C GLY A 320 8.86 -1.52 -28.25
N ARG A 321 8.92 -0.51 -27.36
CA ARG A 321 9.42 -0.69 -25.98
C ARG A 321 8.51 -1.60 -25.14
N ILE A 322 7.21 -1.62 -25.40
CA ILE A 322 6.26 -2.55 -24.76
C ILE A 322 6.51 -3.97 -25.24
N MET A 323 6.62 -4.19 -26.57
CA MET A 323 6.93 -5.50 -27.15
C MET A 323 8.28 -6.04 -26.64
N MET A 324 9.30 -5.19 -26.55
CA MET A 324 10.58 -5.52 -25.94
C MET A 324 10.43 -5.95 -24.48
N ALA A 325 9.67 -5.20 -23.69
CA ALA A 325 9.45 -5.52 -22.28
C ALA A 325 8.66 -6.83 -22.08
N LEU A 326 7.73 -7.16 -22.97
CA LEU A 326 7.07 -8.47 -23.00
C LEU A 326 8.08 -9.58 -23.33
N GLY A 327 8.92 -9.37 -24.35
CA GLY A 327 9.91 -10.35 -24.81
C GLY A 327 10.98 -10.71 -23.78
N LYS A 328 11.37 -9.78 -22.90
CA LYS A 328 12.32 -10.06 -21.80
C LYS A 328 11.67 -10.68 -20.56
N SER A 329 10.34 -10.79 -20.51
CA SER A 329 9.62 -11.29 -19.34
C SER A 329 9.80 -12.79 -19.17
N ALA A 330 9.61 -13.30 -17.96
CA ALA A 330 9.56 -14.74 -17.70
C ALA A 330 8.21 -15.40 -18.09
N ALA A 331 7.28 -14.65 -18.68
CA ALA A 331 6.01 -15.18 -19.15
C ALA A 331 6.17 -15.87 -20.51
N ALA A 332 5.29 -16.82 -20.84
CA ALA A 332 5.19 -17.28 -22.21
C ALA A 332 4.63 -16.16 -23.10
N VAL A 333 5.35 -15.81 -24.16
CA VAL A 333 4.95 -14.78 -25.14
C VAL A 333 5.19 -15.31 -26.54
N ARG A 334 4.23 -15.08 -27.44
CA ARG A 334 4.34 -15.34 -28.88
C ARG A 334 4.09 -14.04 -29.61
N ALA A 335 5.14 -13.44 -30.17
CA ALA A 335 5.07 -12.10 -30.75
C ALA A 335 3.93 -11.97 -31.77
N ASP A 336 3.77 -12.97 -32.65
CA ASP A 336 2.73 -13.09 -33.69
C ASP A 336 1.29 -13.11 -33.18
N ARG A 337 1.08 -13.17 -31.86
CA ARG A 337 -0.26 -13.20 -31.22
C ARG A 337 -0.55 -11.99 -30.35
N VAL A 338 0.44 -11.16 -30.08
CA VAL A 338 0.28 -10.04 -29.15
C VAL A 338 -0.57 -8.94 -29.78
N SER A 339 -1.49 -8.38 -28.99
CA SER A 339 -2.11 -7.09 -29.29
C SER A 339 -1.85 -6.10 -28.15
N VAL A 340 -1.67 -4.83 -28.49
CA VAL A 340 -1.46 -3.73 -27.53
C VAL A 340 -2.40 -2.59 -27.88
N ALA A 341 -3.07 -2.05 -26.88
CA ALA A 341 -3.91 -0.87 -26.97
C ALA A 341 -3.60 0.11 -25.82
N PHE A 342 -3.80 1.39 -26.08
CA PHE A 342 -3.82 2.44 -25.07
C PHE A 342 -5.28 2.86 -24.88
N ASP A 343 -5.85 2.60 -23.70
CA ASP A 343 -7.30 2.58 -23.47
C ASP A 343 -8.08 1.84 -24.57
N ASP A 344 -8.74 2.57 -25.47
CA ASP A 344 -9.55 2.09 -26.58
C ASP A 344 -8.82 2.10 -27.93
N GLU A 345 -7.62 2.69 -28.02
CA GLU A 345 -6.85 2.80 -29.26
C GLU A 345 -5.89 1.62 -29.43
N VAL A 346 -6.16 0.74 -30.39
CA VAL A 346 -5.31 -0.41 -30.73
C VAL A 346 -4.12 0.07 -31.58
N VAL A 347 -2.90 -0.25 -31.13
CA VAL A 347 -1.66 0.07 -31.84
C VAL A 347 -0.93 -1.14 -32.37
N VAL A 348 -1.08 -2.30 -31.72
CA VAL A 348 -0.45 -3.54 -32.16
C VAL A 348 -1.53 -4.59 -32.34
N ALA A 349 -1.49 -5.28 -33.48
CA ALA A 349 -2.31 -6.44 -33.80
C ALA A 349 -1.41 -7.53 -34.39
N ALA A 350 -1.56 -8.77 -33.92
CA ALA A 350 -0.74 -9.91 -34.34
C ALA A 350 0.79 -9.64 -34.32
N GLY A 351 1.26 -8.90 -33.31
CA GLY A 351 2.67 -8.56 -33.13
C GLY A 351 3.23 -7.46 -34.02
N GLN A 352 2.39 -6.83 -34.85
CA GLN A 352 2.78 -5.80 -35.80
C GLN A 352 2.00 -4.51 -35.54
N LEU A 353 2.51 -3.38 -36.05
CA LEU A 353 1.75 -2.12 -36.04
C LEU A 353 0.41 -2.35 -36.73
N SER A 354 -0.69 -2.06 -36.03
CA SER A 354 -2.04 -2.23 -36.59
C SER A 354 -2.23 -1.32 -37.80
N GLU A 355 -2.85 -1.84 -38.85
CA GLU A 355 -3.32 -1.01 -39.96
C GLU A 355 -4.27 0.06 -39.42
N GLY A 356 -4.05 1.32 -39.80
CA GLY A 356 -4.84 2.45 -39.31
C GLY A 356 -4.56 2.90 -37.86
N ALA A 357 -3.49 2.41 -37.21
CA ALA A 357 -3.12 2.84 -35.86
C ALA A 357 -2.93 4.37 -35.78
N ARG A 358 -3.68 5.03 -34.89
CA ARG A 358 -3.65 6.50 -34.75
C ARG A 358 -2.70 6.90 -33.63
N LEU A 359 -1.41 7.06 -33.95
CA LEU A 359 -0.39 7.40 -32.95
C LEU A 359 -0.64 8.77 -32.30
N ASP A 360 -1.22 9.73 -33.01
CA ASP A 360 -1.60 11.02 -32.43
C ASP A 360 -2.71 10.88 -31.38
N ARG A 361 -3.69 10.00 -31.63
CA ARG A 361 -4.69 9.65 -30.62
C ARG A 361 -4.02 9.04 -29.38
N VAL A 362 -3.04 8.15 -29.55
CA VAL A 362 -2.31 7.59 -28.41
C VAL A 362 -1.55 8.67 -27.63
N ARG A 363 -0.97 9.67 -28.30
CA ARG A 363 -0.34 10.82 -27.61
C ARG A 363 -1.36 11.59 -26.77
N GLU A 364 -2.55 11.87 -27.28
CA GLU A 364 -3.64 12.48 -26.50
C GLU A 364 -4.01 11.62 -25.28
N ILE A 365 -4.03 10.29 -25.44
CA ILE A 365 -4.29 9.36 -24.36
C ILE A 365 -3.19 9.47 -23.29
N MET A 366 -1.92 9.44 -23.69
CA MET A 366 -0.76 9.54 -22.80
C MET A 366 -0.61 10.92 -22.14
N ALA A 367 -1.16 11.97 -22.76
CA ALA A 367 -1.21 13.32 -22.19
C ALA A 367 -2.13 13.41 -20.96
N ARG A 368 -3.09 12.49 -20.79
CA ARG A 368 -3.93 12.42 -19.58
C ARG A 368 -3.12 11.99 -18.36
N PRO A 369 -3.52 12.41 -17.14
CA PRO A 369 -2.83 11.99 -15.91
C PRO A 369 -3.00 10.49 -15.61
N GLU A 370 -4.06 9.86 -16.13
CA GLU A 370 -4.36 8.45 -15.89
C GLU A 370 -4.85 7.77 -17.18
N PHE A 371 -4.29 6.60 -17.51
CA PHE A 371 -4.71 5.78 -18.65
C PHE A 371 -4.29 4.31 -18.48
N ALA A 372 -4.79 3.42 -19.32
CA ALA A 372 -4.41 2.01 -19.34
C ALA A 372 -3.61 1.63 -20.60
N ILE A 373 -2.64 0.74 -20.43
CA ILE A 373 -2.01 -0.02 -21.51
C ILE A 373 -2.57 -1.44 -21.42
N ARG A 374 -3.37 -1.83 -22.42
CA ARG A 374 -4.04 -3.12 -22.50
C ARG A 374 -3.29 -4.04 -23.44
N ILE A 375 -2.93 -5.21 -22.94
CA ILE A 375 -2.10 -6.20 -23.64
C ILE A 375 -2.86 -7.52 -23.65
N ASP A 376 -2.99 -8.12 -24.84
CA ASP A 376 -3.50 -9.47 -25.01
C ASP A 376 -2.36 -10.36 -25.53
N LEU A 377 -2.07 -11.47 -24.84
CA LEU A 377 -1.03 -12.41 -25.26
C LEU A 377 -1.55 -13.49 -26.22
N GLY A 378 -2.86 -13.73 -26.33
CA GLY A 378 -3.42 -14.71 -27.27
C GLY A 378 -3.04 -16.19 -27.02
N LEU A 379 -2.70 -16.55 -25.78
CA LEU A 379 -2.23 -17.87 -25.36
C LEU A 379 -3.18 -18.63 -24.42
N GLY A 380 -4.20 -17.98 -23.84
CA GLY A 380 -5.08 -18.62 -22.87
C GLY A 380 -6.10 -17.68 -22.23
N ARG A 381 -6.45 -17.93 -20.96
CA ARG A 381 -7.45 -17.17 -20.18
C ARG A 381 -6.84 -16.45 -18.96
N GLY A 382 -5.53 -16.47 -18.82
CA GLY A 382 -4.84 -15.81 -17.72
C GLY A 382 -4.92 -14.30 -17.85
N GLU A 383 -5.26 -13.64 -16.75
CA GLU A 383 -5.35 -12.19 -16.65
C GLU A 383 -4.78 -11.69 -15.32
N ASP A 384 -4.14 -10.53 -15.34
CA ASP A 384 -3.71 -9.78 -14.16
C ASP A 384 -3.44 -8.32 -14.56
N GLN A 385 -3.33 -7.42 -13.59
CA GLN A 385 -3.01 -6.02 -13.87
C GLN A 385 -2.04 -5.46 -12.84
N VAL A 386 -1.23 -4.47 -13.24
CA VAL A 386 -0.30 -3.75 -12.36
C VAL A 386 -0.48 -2.25 -12.58
N TRP A 387 -0.53 -1.47 -11.51
CA TRP A 387 -0.46 -0.02 -11.55
C TRP A 387 0.98 0.44 -11.39
N THR A 388 1.41 1.35 -12.27
CA THR A 388 2.72 1.97 -12.19
C THR A 388 2.65 3.43 -12.56
N CYS A 389 3.78 4.12 -12.46
CA CYS A 389 3.96 5.48 -12.91
C CYS A 389 5.01 5.57 -14.03
N ASP A 390 5.19 6.76 -14.55
CA ASP A 390 6.32 7.11 -15.41
C ASP A 390 7.65 7.21 -14.65
N LEU A 391 8.75 7.43 -15.38
CA LEU A 391 10.07 7.74 -14.81
C LEU A 391 10.50 9.10 -15.33
N SER A 392 10.65 10.06 -14.42
CA SER A 392 11.03 11.44 -14.71
C SER A 392 12.44 11.77 -14.22
N GLU A 393 12.98 12.91 -14.66
CA GLU A 393 14.23 13.46 -14.12
C GLU A 393 14.12 13.79 -12.61
N GLU A 394 12.91 14.12 -12.15
CA GLU A 394 12.63 14.44 -10.76
C GLU A 394 12.87 13.25 -9.83
N TYR A 395 12.50 12.03 -10.26
CA TYR A 395 12.82 10.80 -9.53
C TYR A 395 14.33 10.69 -9.26
N VAL A 396 15.16 10.93 -10.28
CA VAL A 396 16.61 10.90 -10.18
C VAL A 396 17.11 12.02 -9.25
N ARG A 397 16.55 13.23 -9.38
CA ARG A 397 16.94 14.37 -8.53
C ARG A 397 16.66 14.13 -7.05
N ILE A 398 15.51 13.54 -6.71
CA ILE A 398 15.12 13.18 -5.34
C ILE A 398 16.10 12.14 -4.80
N ASN A 399 16.25 11.01 -5.50
CA ASN A 399 16.99 9.85 -5.01
C ASN A 399 18.52 10.00 -5.07
N ALA A 400 19.05 10.89 -5.92
CA ALA A 400 20.47 11.22 -5.92
C ALA A 400 20.88 12.15 -4.77
N LYS A 401 19.91 12.82 -4.12
CA LYS A 401 20.17 13.82 -3.07
C LYS A 401 19.63 13.40 -1.70
N TYR A 402 18.72 12.43 -1.65
CA TYR A 402 18.14 11.89 -0.43
C TYR A 402 18.88 10.60 -0.02
N THR A 403 19.38 10.53 1.21
CA THR A 403 20.05 9.34 1.73
C THR A 403 19.04 8.37 2.34
N THR A 404 19.06 7.13 1.87
CA THR A 404 18.35 6.00 2.49
C THR A 404 19.24 5.28 3.47
#